data_AF-A0A2J6N2R2-F1
#
_entry.id   AF-A0A2J6N2R2-F1
#
_cell.length_a   1.000
_cell.length_b   1.000
_cell.length_c   1.000
_cell.angle_alpha   90.00
_cell.angle_beta   90.00
_cell.angle_gamma   90.00
#
_symmetry.space_group_name_H-M   'P 1'
#
loop_
_entity.id
_entity.type
_entity.pdbx_description
1 polymer ?
#
loop_
_entity_poly.entity_id
_entity_poly.type
_entity_poly.pdbx_seq_one_letter_code
_entity_poly.pdbx_strand_id
1 'polypeptide(L)'
;MEKLINKIKNFFSFIKYFLPEYSKMNAIQSIEKEYSEYLSVFLLLVFGGMIGMPSPPSSVTIRILPMALDELKFLQNKGRRVDDTLGDIIDAINFED
;
A
#
# COMPACT_ATOMS: atom_id res chain seq x y z
N MET A 1 -41.44 -1.57 -20.83
CA MET A 1 -41.36 -0.78 -19.57
C MET A 1 -40.75 -1.58 -18.42
N GLU A 2 -41.22 -2.81 -18.13
CA GLU A 2 -40.68 -3.63 -17.02
C GLU A 2 -39.18 -3.97 -17.10
N LYS A 3 -38.66 -4.26 -18.31
CA LYS A 3 -37.21 -4.51 -18.50
C LYS A 3 -36.33 -3.31 -18.12
N LEU A 4 -36.81 -2.09 -18.36
CA LEU A 4 -36.11 -0.85 -18.01
C LEU A 4 -36.10 -0.63 -16.49
N ILE A 5 -37.24 -0.88 -15.83
CA ILE A 5 -37.39 -0.77 -14.37
C ILE A 5 -36.48 -1.79 -13.66
N ASN A 6 -36.44 -3.04 -14.13
CA ASN A 6 -35.55 -4.05 -13.55
C ASN A 6 -34.07 -3.73 -13.77
N LYS A 7 -33.70 -3.16 -14.93
CA LYS A 7 -32.32 -2.75 -15.21
C LYS A 7 -31.88 -1.59 -14.29
N ILE A 8 -32.76 -0.62 -14.05
CA ILE A 8 -32.52 0.48 -13.10
C ILE A 8 -32.40 -0.05 -11.67
N LYS A 9 -33.28 -0.99 -11.27
CA LYS A 9 -33.26 -1.58 -9.92
C LYS A 9 -31.98 -2.38 -9.67
N ASN A 10 -31.48 -3.11 -10.67
CA ASN A 10 -30.21 -3.83 -10.62
C ASN A 10 -29.00 -2.89 -10.62
N PHE A 11 -29.08 -1.76 -11.33
CA PHE A 11 -28.03 -0.74 -11.28
C PHE A 11 -27.98 -0.04 -9.92
N PHE A 12 -29.14 0.24 -9.32
CA PHE A 12 -29.23 0.83 -7.99
C PHE A 12 -28.73 -0.12 -6.90
N SER A 13 -29.02 -1.43 -7.01
CA SER A 13 -28.46 -2.41 -6.08
C SER A 13 -26.95 -2.54 -6.25
N PHE A 14 -26.44 -2.59 -7.48
CA PHE A 14 -25.01 -2.56 -7.76
C PHE A 14 -24.33 -1.33 -7.13
N ILE A 15 -24.86 -0.12 -7.37
CA ILE A 15 -24.35 1.12 -6.76
C ILE A 15 -24.39 1.05 -5.23
N LYS A 16 -25.49 0.55 -4.65
CA LYS A 16 -25.65 0.43 -3.18
C LYS A 16 -24.60 -0.49 -2.55
N TYR A 17 -24.19 -1.56 -3.23
CA TYR A 17 -23.14 -2.46 -2.73
C TYR A 17 -21.73 -1.97 -3.09
N PHE A 18 -21.57 -1.31 -4.24
CA PHE A 18 -20.28 -0.83 -4.73
C PHE A 18 -19.76 0.39 -3.96
N LEU A 19 -20.61 1.38 -3.65
CA LEU A 19 -20.17 2.62 -2.98
C LEU A 19 -19.51 2.38 -1.61
N PRO A 20 -20.08 1.55 -0.71
CA PRO A 20 -19.46 1.27 0.57
C PRO A 20 -18.09 0.58 0.43
N GLU A 21 -17.98 -0.39 -0.47
CA GLU A 21 -16.72 -1.09 -0.73
C GLU A 21 -15.66 -0.16 -1.33
N TYR A 22 -16.03 0.65 -2.31
CA TYR A 22 -15.15 1.67 -2.88
C TYR A 22 -14.66 2.68 -1.83
N SER A 23 -15.55 3.14 -0.96
CA SER A 23 -15.20 4.08 0.11
C SER A 23 -14.24 3.46 1.13
N LYS A 24 -14.43 2.18 1.48
CA LYS A 24 -13.50 1.45 2.36
C LYS A 24 -12.14 1.29 1.70
N MET A 25 -12.09 0.90 0.43
CA MET A 25 -10.83 0.75 -0.31
C MET A 25 -10.03 2.05 -0.33
N ASN A 26 -10.68 3.18 -0.61
CA ASN A 26 -10.04 4.50 -0.58
C ASN A 26 -9.53 4.87 0.81
N ALA A 27 -10.30 4.58 1.86
CA ALA A 27 -9.87 4.84 3.24
C ALA A 27 -8.63 4.01 3.61
N ILE A 28 -8.61 2.72 3.25
CA ILE A 28 -7.45 1.84 3.45
C ILE A 28 -6.23 2.39 2.70
N GLN A 29 -6.39 2.72 1.42
CA GLN A 29 -5.31 3.26 0.59
C GLN A 29 -4.77 4.58 1.14
N SER A 30 -5.62 5.44 1.68
CA SER A 30 -5.21 6.69 2.31
C SER A 30 -4.32 6.44 3.54
N ILE A 31 -4.71 5.48 4.39
CA ILE A 31 -3.92 5.11 5.58
C ILE A 31 -2.59 4.49 5.17
N GLU A 32 -2.57 3.61 4.16
CA GLU A 32 -1.33 3.02 3.65
C GLU A 32 -0.37 4.08 3.11
N LYS A 33 -0.91 5.10 2.43
CA LYS A 33 -0.11 6.23 1.93
C LYS A 33 0.48 7.05 3.08
N GLU A 34 -0.35 7.44 4.04
CA GLU A 34 0.11 8.18 5.23
C GLU A 34 1.20 7.41 5.98
N TYR A 35 1.00 6.11 6.15
CA TYR A 35 2.00 5.23 6.75
C TYR A 35 3.34 5.25 6.01
N SER A 36 3.31 5.16 4.67
CA SER A 36 4.51 5.22 3.82
C SER A 36 5.24 6.57 3.92
N GLU A 37 4.48 7.67 4.01
CA GLU A 37 5.04 9.01 4.22
C GLU A 37 5.72 9.12 5.61
N TYR A 38 5.09 8.63 6.68
CA TYR A 38 5.70 8.57 8.01
C TYR A 38 6.97 7.73 8.04
N LEU A 39 6.96 6.56 7.39
CA LEU A 39 8.14 5.71 7.31
C LEU A 39 9.29 6.42 6.59
N SER A 40 9.00 7.16 5.52
CA SER A 40 10.00 7.97 4.81
C SER A 40 10.63 9.01 5.73
N VAL A 41 9.83 9.69 6.56
CA VAL A 41 10.34 10.62 7.58
C VAL A 41 11.19 9.88 8.62
N PHE A 42 10.76 8.72 9.12
CA PHE A 42 11.55 7.96 10.10
C PHE A 42 12.89 7.49 9.52
N LEU A 43 12.92 7.03 8.28
CA LEU A 43 14.16 6.68 7.60
C LEU A 43 15.08 7.89 7.43
N LEU A 44 14.54 9.07 7.14
CA LEU A 44 15.33 10.31 7.15
C LEU A 44 15.82 10.69 8.55
N LEU A 45 15.06 10.43 9.61
CA LEU A 45 15.55 10.66 10.99
C LEU A 45 16.65 9.67 11.39
N VAL A 46 16.65 8.47 10.81
CA VAL A 46 17.65 7.44 11.08
C VAL A 46 18.90 7.62 10.23
N PHE A 47 18.73 7.84 8.92
CA PHE A 47 19.81 7.87 7.92
C PHE A 47 20.13 9.28 7.40
N GLY A 48 19.40 10.31 7.83
CA GLY A 48 19.59 11.70 7.39
C GLY A 48 21.01 12.21 7.61
N GLY A 49 21.64 11.81 8.71
CA GLY A 49 23.04 12.14 8.98
C GLY A 49 24.02 11.59 7.92
N MET A 50 23.70 10.46 7.28
CA MET A 50 24.54 9.87 6.22
C MET A 50 24.42 10.59 4.88
N ILE A 51 23.32 11.30 4.64
CA ILE A 51 23.07 12.09 3.41
C ILE A 51 23.36 13.58 3.59
N GLY A 52 24.02 13.97 4.70
CA GLY A 52 24.41 15.34 4.98
C GLY A 52 23.28 16.23 5.55
N MET A 53 22.13 15.66 5.91
CA MET A 53 21.12 16.37 6.69
C MET A 53 21.54 16.44 8.17
N PRO A 54 21.20 17.51 8.91
CA PRO A 54 21.47 17.57 10.33
C PRO A 54 20.82 16.37 11.02
N SER A 55 21.65 15.47 11.59
CA SER A 55 21.11 14.27 12.22
C SER A 55 20.29 14.69 13.45
N PRO A 56 19.09 14.13 13.64
CA PRO A 56 18.35 14.32 14.88
C PRO A 56 19.20 13.87 16.09
N PRO A 57 18.83 14.28 17.31
CA PRO A 57 19.52 13.82 18.51
C PRO A 57 19.63 12.29 18.51
N SER A 58 20.84 11.75 18.68
CA SER A 58 21.11 10.31 18.53
C SER A 58 20.24 9.43 19.43
N SER A 59 19.79 9.97 20.58
CA SER A 59 18.85 9.31 21.49
C SER A 59 17.47 9.05 20.87
N VAL A 60 17.02 9.92 19.96
CA VAL A 60 15.76 9.75 19.23
C VAL A 60 15.96 8.71 18.11
N THR A 61 17.04 8.85 17.34
CA THR A 61 17.38 7.91 16.26
C THR A 61 17.50 6.47 16.75
N ILE A 62 18.22 6.22 17.85
CA ILE A 62 18.41 4.86 18.40
C ILE A 62 17.08 4.24 18.85
N ARG A 63 16.14 5.04 19.37
CA ARG A 63 14.81 4.55 19.80
C ARG A 63 13.91 4.18 18.61
N ILE A 64 14.04 4.90 17.50
CA ILE A 64 13.23 4.68 16.28
C ILE A 64 13.82 3.57 15.41
N LEU A 65 15.14 3.40 15.44
CA LEU A 65 15.88 2.42 14.64
C LEU A 65 15.26 1.00 14.61
N PRO A 66 14.91 0.35 15.75
CA PRO A 66 14.33 -0.99 15.71
C PRO A 66 13.00 -1.04 14.96
N MET A 67 12.12 -0.05 15.15
CA MET A 67 10.85 0.05 14.44
C MET A 67 11.07 0.19 12.93
N ALA A 68 11.98 1.06 12.50
CA ALA A 68 12.29 1.26 11.08
C ALA A 68 12.90 0.00 10.44
N LEU A 69 13.68 -0.77 11.21
CA LEU A 69 14.35 -1.98 10.73
C LEU A 69 13.37 -3.14 10.54
N ASP A 70 12.40 -3.29 11.44
CA ASP A 70 11.34 -4.30 11.32
C ASP A 70 10.43 -3.99 10.12
N GLU A 71 10.13 -2.71 9.89
CA GLU A 71 9.33 -2.31 8.74
C GLU A 71 10.08 -2.50 7.41
N LEU A 72 11.39 -2.20 7.37
CA LEU A 72 12.20 -2.44 6.18
C LEU A 72 12.21 -3.94 5.81
N LYS A 73 12.26 -4.84 6.79
CA LYS A 73 12.12 -6.29 6.57
C LYS A 73 10.73 -6.65 6.06
N PHE A 74 9.68 -6.05 6.61
CA PHE A 74 8.32 -6.26 6.14
C PHE A 74 8.15 -5.84 4.68
N LEU A 75 8.66 -4.65 4.31
CA LEU A 75 8.64 -4.15 2.94
C LEU A 75 9.47 -5.02 1.99
N GLN A 76 10.64 -5.50 2.41
CA GLN A 76 11.46 -6.42 1.62
C GLN A 76 10.70 -7.73 1.33
N ASN A 77 10.03 -8.28 2.33
CA ASN A 77 9.22 -9.49 2.16
C ASN A 77 8.00 -9.23 1.27
N LYS A 78 7.34 -8.07 1.41
CA LYS A 78 6.23 -7.65 0.54
C LYS A 78 6.69 -7.53 -0.91
N GLY A 79 7.83 -6.89 -1.16
CA GLY A 79 8.43 -6.76 -2.48
C GLY A 79 8.74 -8.11 -3.12
N ARG A 80 9.32 -9.05 -2.36
CA ARG A 80 9.58 -10.40 -2.84
C ARG A 80 8.31 -11.14 -3.28
N ARG A 81 7.23 -11.03 -2.51
CA ARG A 81 5.93 -11.64 -2.87
C ARG A 81 5.32 -11.05 -4.14
N VAL A 82 5.48 -9.74 -4.35
CA VAL A 82 5.03 -9.08 -5.57
C VAL A 82 5.84 -9.56 -6.78
N ASP A 83 7.16 -9.68 -6.63
CA ASP A 83 8.05 -10.23 -7.67
C ASP A 83 7.65 -11.65 -8.06
N ASP A 84 7.42 -12.53 -7.07
CA ASP A 84 6.93 -13.90 -7.28
C ASP A 84 5.58 -13.89 -8.06
N THR A 85 4.63 -13.03 -7.66
CA THR A 85 3.31 -12.93 -8.32
C THR A 85 3.40 -12.42 -9.76
N LEU A 86 4.31 -11.47 -10.03
CA LEU A 86 4.56 -10.98 -11.39
C LEU A 86 5.23 -12.05 -12.24
N GLY A 87 6.14 -12.84 -11.67
CA GLY A 87 6.72 -14.02 -12.31
C GLY A 87 5.63 -15.00 -12.76
N ASP A 88 4.71 -15.36 -11.86
CA ASP A 88 3.60 -16.27 -12.17
C ASP A 88 2.69 -15.73 -13.30
N ILE A 89 2.42 -14.42 -13.33
CA ILE A 89 1.62 -13.78 -14.38
C ILE A 89 2.36 -13.77 -15.72
N ILE A 90 3.65 -13.44 -15.72
CA ILE A 90 4.49 -13.42 -16.93
C ILE A 90 4.61 -14.84 -17.51
N ASP A 91 4.79 -15.84 -16.64
CA ASP A 91 4.81 -17.25 -17.01
C ASP A 91 3.47 -17.64 -17.64
N ALA A 92 2.34 -17.33 -16.99
CA ALA A 92 1.01 -17.62 -17.53
C ALA A 92 0.75 -17.01 -18.92
N ILE A 93 1.27 -15.81 -19.20
CA ILE A 93 1.15 -15.16 -20.51
C ILE A 93 2.06 -15.82 -21.55
N ASN A 94 3.26 -16.26 -21.18
CA ASN A 94 4.17 -16.96 -22.08
C ASN A 94 3.74 -18.40 -22.43
N PHE A 95 2.86 -19.01 -21.61
CA PHE A 95 2.28 -20.34 -21.88
C PHE A 95 1.06 -20.29 -22.83
N GLU A 96 0.62 -19.12 -23.29
CA GLU A 96 -0.50 -18.94 -24.23
C GLU A 96 -0.11 -18.91 -25.73
N ASP A 97 1.16 -19.15 -26.08
CA ASP A 97 1.65 -19.38 -27.46
C ASP A 97 1.91 -20.86 -27.78
#